data_AF-A0ABD0KM21-F1
#
_entry.id   AF-A0ABD0KM21-F1
#
_cell.length_a   1.000
_cell.length_b   1.000
_cell.length_c   1.000
_cell.angle_alpha   90.00
_cell.angle_beta   90.00
_cell.angle_gamma   90.00
#
_symmetry.space_group_name_H-M   'P 1'
#
loop_
_entity.id
_entity.type
_entity.pdbx_description
1 polymer ?
#
loop_
_entity_poly.entity_id
_entity_poly.type
_entity_poly.pdbx_seq_one_letter_code
_entity_poly.pdbx_strand_id
1 'polypeptide(L)'
;MMYFHAGSTEYILFKDLCTNSDGAFAGACIAVFVLAILYELLKFWREQLQRQYIFRVAHIMREGTPEEKGQITSAVYRMMSGPHLLQTILHAVQIFISYCLMLIFMTYNAYLALCVVLGAAFGYFLVGWKRTQITDSNEHCH
;
A
#
# COMPACT_ATOMS: atom_id res chain seq x y z
N MET A 1 9.86 -12.11 -29.83
CA MET A 1 8.54 -11.69 -29.30
C MET A 1 8.52 -12.01 -27.82
N MET A 2 7.98 -11.13 -26.98
CA MET A 2 7.86 -11.37 -25.53
C MET A 2 6.47 -11.96 -25.27
N TYR A 3 6.42 -13.26 -25.00
CA TYR A 3 5.23 -14.00 -24.57
C TYR A 3 5.44 -14.44 -23.11
N PHE A 4 4.36 -14.78 -22.40
CA PHE A 4 4.49 -15.32 -21.05
C PHE A 4 5.16 -16.70 -21.10
N HIS A 5 6.18 -16.90 -20.28
CA HIS A 5 6.88 -18.17 -20.17
C HIS A 5 6.59 -18.79 -18.80
N ALA A 6 6.47 -20.12 -18.76
CA ALA A 6 6.25 -20.89 -17.54
C ALA A 6 7.56 -21.53 -17.02
N GLY A 7 8.72 -20.92 -17.33
CA GLY A 7 10.03 -21.41 -16.89
C GLY A 7 10.30 -21.09 -15.42
N SER A 8 11.06 -21.97 -14.76
CA SER A 8 11.41 -21.87 -13.33
C SER A 8 12.80 -21.25 -13.07
N THR A 9 13.50 -20.80 -14.11
CA THR A 9 14.88 -20.28 -14.04
C THR A 9 14.94 -18.81 -14.45
N GLU A 10 14.64 -17.90 -13.52
CA GLU A 10 14.74 -16.45 -13.75
C GLU A 10 15.34 -15.71 -12.56
N TYR A 11 16.18 -14.73 -12.84
CA TYR A 11 16.88 -13.92 -11.84
C TYR A 11 15.97 -12.79 -11.35
N ILE A 12 15.28 -13.00 -10.22
CA ILE A 12 14.33 -12.04 -9.65
C ILE A 12 15.08 -11.12 -8.67
N LEU A 13 15.60 -10.01 -9.19
CA LEU A 13 15.98 -8.76 -8.51
C LEU A 13 17.13 -8.78 -7.46
N PHE A 14 17.37 -9.88 -6.73
CA PHE A 14 18.57 -10.08 -5.93
C PHE A 14 19.21 -11.41 -6.32
N LYS A 15 20.50 -11.34 -6.67
CA LYS A 15 21.33 -12.50 -7.08
C LYS A 15 21.39 -13.62 -6.01
N ASP A 16 20.95 -13.33 -4.78
CA ASP A 16 20.97 -14.23 -3.61
C ASP A 16 19.69 -15.04 -3.36
N LEU A 17 18.59 -14.83 -4.09
CA LEU A 17 17.44 -15.75 -4.04
C LEU A 17 17.68 -16.90 -5.04
N CYS A 18 18.71 -17.72 -4.78
CA CYS A 18 19.18 -18.79 -5.66
C CYS A 18 18.07 -19.80 -5.99
N THR A 19 17.49 -19.68 -7.19
CA THR A 19 16.60 -20.65 -7.83
C THR A 19 17.41 -21.82 -8.41
N ASN A 20 18.03 -22.63 -7.55
CA ASN A 20 18.55 -23.95 -7.94
C ASN A 20 17.65 -25.09 -7.45
N SER A 21 16.53 -24.76 -6.77
CA SER A 21 15.58 -25.71 -6.18
C SER A 21 14.15 -25.19 -6.29
N ASP A 22 13.20 -26.08 -6.56
CA ASP A 22 11.76 -25.79 -6.65
C ASP A 22 11.22 -25.09 -5.39
N GLY A 23 11.82 -25.34 -4.22
CA GLY A 23 11.47 -24.68 -2.96
C GLY A 23 11.79 -23.19 -2.93
N ALA A 24 12.87 -22.76 -3.58
CA ALA A 24 13.24 -21.35 -3.66
C ALA A 24 12.27 -20.56 -4.55
N PHE A 25 11.80 -21.19 -5.63
CA PHE A 25 10.77 -20.61 -6.50
C PHE A 25 9.44 -20.45 -5.77
N ALA A 26 9.00 -21.46 -5.02
CA ALA A 26 7.81 -21.37 -4.18
C ALA A 26 7.94 -20.24 -3.13
N GLY A 27 9.12 -20.09 -2.51
CA GLY A 27 9.42 -18.98 -1.61
C GLY A 27 9.31 -17.61 -2.27
N ALA A 28 9.81 -17.47 -3.51
CA ALA A 28 9.67 -16.24 -4.29
C ALA A 28 8.20 -15.91 -4.57
N CYS A 29 7.39 -16.87 -5.02
CA CYS A 29 5.96 -16.69 -5.25
C CYS A 29 5.21 -16.19 -4.01
N ILE A 30 5.49 -16.78 -2.84
CA ILE A 30 4.89 -16.35 -1.57
C ILE A 30 5.34 -14.93 -1.21
N ALA A 31 6.63 -14.62 -1.34
CA ALA A 31 7.16 -13.29 -1.05
C ALA A 31 6.51 -12.22 -1.94
N VAL A 32 6.39 -12.49 -3.25
CA VAL A 32 5.74 -11.59 -4.22
C VAL A 32 4.25 -11.39 -3.89
N PHE A 33 3.55 -12.48 -3.56
CA PHE A 33 2.14 -12.41 -3.15
C PHE A 33 1.95 -11.53 -1.90
N VAL A 34 2.78 -11.73 -0.87
CA VAL A 34 2.75 -10.93 0.37
C VAL A 34 3.12 -9.48 0.09
N LEU A 35 4.10 -9.22 -0.76
CA LEU A 35 4.55 -7.88 -1.13
C LEU A 35 3.47 -7.12 -1.93
N ALA A 36 2.69 -7.83 -2.78
CA ALA A 36 1.53 -7.28 -3.47
C ALA A 36 0.36 -6.96 -2.52
N ILE A 37 0.09 -7.81 -1.52
CA ILE A 37 -0.88 -7.49 -0.46
C ILE A 37 -0.43 -6.24 0.29
N LEU A 38 0.83 -6.21 0.72
CA LEU A 38 1.41 -5.11 1.50
C LEU A 38 1.34 -3.80 0.72
N TYR A 39 1.61 -3.83 -0.59
CA TYR A 39 1.45 -2.67 -1.47
C TYR A 39 0.03 -2.07 -1.39
N GLU A 40 -1.01 -2.90 -1.54
CA GLU A 40 -2.39 -2.43 -1.52
C GLU A 40 -2.81 -1.94 -0.12
N LEU A 41 -2.31 -2.59 0.95
CA LEU A 41 -2.52 -2.15 2.33
C LEU A 41 -1.86 -0.79 2.60
N LEU A 42 -0.61 -0.58 2.17
CA LEU A 42 0.11 0.70 2.34
C LEU A 42 -0.58 1.81 1.56
N LYS A 43 -1.00 1.52 0.32
CA LYS A 43 -1.77 2.45 -0.51
C LYS A 43 -3.04 2.91 0.21
N PHE A 44 -3.82 1.97 0.73
CA PHE A 44 -5.01 2.30 1.51
C PHE A 44 -4.69 3.10 2.78
N TRP A 45 -3.68 2.68 3.55
CA TRP A 45 -3.30 3.37 4.79
C TRP A 45 -2.90 4.82 4.55
N ARG A 46 -2.13 5.08 3.49
CA ARG A 46 -1.76 6.43 3.07
C ARG A 46 -2.99 7.26 2.68
N GLU A 47 -3.88 6.69 1.88
CA GLU A 47 -5.12 7.36 1.49
C GLU A 47 -6.00 7.70 2.70
N GLN A 48 -6.06 6.81 3.70
CA GLN A 48 -6.78 7.07 4.94
C GLN A 48 -6.14 8.19 5.75
N LEU A 49 -4.82 8.20 5.91
CA LEU A 49 -4.13 9.26 6.63
C LEU A 49 -4.37 10.63 5.96
N GLN A 50 -4.32 10.67 4.63
CA GLN A 50 -4.59 11.90 3.87
C GLN A 50 -6.06 12.32 3.97
N ARG A 51 -7.01 11.38 3.92
CA ARG A 51 -8.44 11.65 4.12
C ARG A 51 -8.74 12.19 5.52
N GLN A 52 -8.13 11.60 6.55
CA GLN A 52 -8.26 12.05 7.94
C GLN A 52 -7.75 13.49 8.10
N TYR A 53 -6.61 13.81 7.48
CA TYR A 53 -6.08 15.18 7.48
C TYR A 53 -7.05 16.16 6.81
N ILE A 54 -7.50 15.86 5.59
CA ILE A 54 -8.43 16.72 4.84
C ILE A 54 -9.76 16.88 5.59
N PHE A 55 -10.30 15.80 6.16
CA PHE A 55 -11.54 15.83 6.92
C PHE A 55 -11.42 16.69 8.19
N ARG A 56 -10.33 16.52 8.96
CA ARG A 56 -10.08 17.36 10.15
C ARG A 56 -9.99 18.84 9.81
N VAL A 57 -9.25 19.18 8.75
CA VAL A 57 -9.11 20.57 8.30
C VAL A 57 -10.47 21.12 7.83
N ALA A 58 -11.23 20.35 7.06
CA ALA A 58 -12.55 20.76 6.57
C ALA A 58 -13.57 20.95 7.72
N HIS A 59 -13.58 20.05 8.70
CA HIS A 59 -14.46 20.14 9.87
C HIS A 59 -14.20 21.44 10.66
N ILE A 60 -12.94 21.72 10.96
CA ILE A 60 -12.56 22.87 11.78
C ILE A 60 -12.73 24.19 10.99
N MET A 61 -12.58 24.16 9.67
CA MET A 61 -12.94 25.30 8.81
C MET A 61 -14.44 25.62 8.82
N ARG A 62 -15.31 24.60 8.91
CA ARG A 62 -16.78 24.78 8.92
C ARG A 62 -17.32 25.18 10.29
N GLU A 63 -17.01 24.39 11.32
CA GLU A 63 -17.64 24.52 12.65
C GLU A 63 -16.67 24.94 13.75
N GLY A 64 -15.37 25.02 13.47
CA GLY A 64 -14.37 25.38 14.47
C GLY A 64 -14.46 26.84 14.91
N THR A 65 -13.99 27.07 16.13
CA THR A 65 -13.88 28.43 16.70
C THR A 65 -12.83 29.26 15.96
N PRO A 66 -12.90 30.61 15.99
CA PRO A 66 -11.90 31.47 15.35
C PRO A 66 -10.47 31.22 15.85
N GLU A 67 -10.31 30.78 17.11
CA GLU A 67 -9.01 30.39 17.67
C GLU A 67 -8.47 29.09 17.04
N GLU A 68 -9.31 28.06 16.90
CA GLU A 68 -8.94 26.80 16.22
C GLU A 68 -8.62 26.99 14.73
N LYS A 69 -9.37 27.87 14.03
CA LYS A 69 -9.07 28.21 12.63
C LYS A 69 -7.70 28.84 12.49
N GLY A 70 -7.33 29.74 13.42
CA GLY A 70 -6.00 30.37 13.48
C GLY A 70 -4.88 29.37 13.80
N GLN A 71 -5.13 28.43 14.73
CA GLN A 71 -4.18 27.37 15.06
C GLN A 71 -3.97 26.38 13.91
N ILE A 72 -5.02 26.01 13.18
CA ILE A 72 -4.87 25.10 12.03
C ILE A 72 -4.26 25.77 10.84
N THR A 73 -4.65 27.00 10.50
CA THR A 73 -3.97 27.75 9.44
C THR A 73 -2.49 27.86 9.77
N SER A 74 -2.13 28.29 10.99
CA SER A 74 -0.72 28.34 11.40
C SER A 74 -0.06 26.97 11.40
N ALA A 75 -0.71 25.87 11.80
CA ALA A 75 -0.16 24.52 11.73
C ALA A 75 0.00 23.99 10.29
N VAL A 76 -0.89 24.36 9.37
CA VAL A 76 -0.79 24.10 7.92
C VAL A 76 0.38 24.88 7.34
N TYR A 77 0.57 26.15 7.73
CA TYR A 77 1.76 26.93 7.36
C TYR A 77 3.04 26.39 8.04
N ARG A 78 2.90 25.76 9.21
CA ARG A 78 3.94 24.97 9.91
C ARG A 78 3.99 23.51 9.44
N MET A 79 3.55 23.26 8.20
CA MET A 79 3.44 21.97 7.50
C MET A 79 4.60 21.00 7.73
N MET A 80 5.77 21.51 8.07
CA MET A 80 6.97 20.78 8.45
C MET A 80 6.86 20.22 9.89
N SER A 81 5.97 19.26 10.08
CA SER A 81 5.77 18.54 11.34
C SER A 81 5.90 17.03 11.10
N GLY A 82 6.17 16.26 12.17
CA GLY A 82 6.35 14.80 12.14
C GLY A 82 5.32 13.98 11.32
N PRO A 83 4.02 14.33 11.26
CA PRO A 83 3.04 13.63 10.43
C PRO A 83 3.35 13.73 8.92
N HIS A 84 3.89 14.87 8.48
CA HIS A 84 4.28 15.07 7.08
C HIS A 84 5.50 14.23 6.74
N LEU A 85 6.47 14.12 7.66
CA LEU A 85 7.63 13.25 7.49
C LEU A 85 7.21 11.79 7.38
N LEU A 86 6.31 11.33 8.26
CA LEU A 86 5.76 9.97 8.22
C LEU A 86 5.04 9.72 6.87
N GLN A 87 4.21 10.65 6.40
CA GLN A 87 3.54 10.55 5.10
C GLN A 87 4.53 10.45 3.94
N THR A 88 5.60 11.26 3.95
CA THR A 88 6.65 11.22 2.92
C THR A 88 7.41 9.89 2.94
N ILE A 89 7.73 9.35 4.11
CA ILE A 89 8.39 8.04 4.25
C ILE A 89 7.47 6.92 3.74
N LEU A 90 6.19 6.92 4.14
CA LEU A 90 5.21 5.95 3.63
C LEU A 90 5.07 6.03 2.10
N HIS A 91 5.13 7.23 1.53
CA HIS A 91 5.13 7.43 0.08
C HIS A 91 6.39 6.86 -0.59
N ALA A 92 7.57 7.10 -0.02
CA ALA A 92 8.83 6.55 -0.52
C ALA A 92 8.85 5.01 -0.49
N VAL A 93 8.33 4.40 0.58
CA VAL A 93 8.21 2.94 0.67
C VAL A 93 7.19 2.41 -0.35
N GLN A 94 6.05 3.09 -0.52
CA GLN A 94 5.03 2.66 -1.48
C GLN A 94 5.52 2.71 -2.92
N ILE A 95 6.25 3.77 -3.32
CA ILE A 95 6.77 3.88 -4.68
C ILE A 95 7.87 2.83 -4.95
N PHE A 96 8.72 2.56 -3.95
CA PHE A 96 9.73 1.50 -4.03
C PHE A 96 9.10 0.12 -4.29
N ILE A 97 8.08 -0.25 -3.50
CA ILE A 97 7.35 -1.51 -3.65
C ILE A 97 6.66 -1.58 -5.03
N SER A 98 6.07 -0.46 -5.50
CA SER A 98 5.43 -0.38 -6.82
C SER A 98 6.42 -0.70 -7.95
N TYR A 99 7.63 -0.18 -7.88
CA TYR A 99 8.66 -0.45 -8.87
C TYR A 99 9.18 -1.89 -8.79
N CYS A 100 9.31 -2.47 -7.59
CA CYS A 100 9.63 -3.90 -7.44
C CYS A 100 8.57 -4.78 -8.11
N LEU A 101 7.28 -4.53 -7.86
CA LEU A 101 6.18 -5.28 -8.48
C LEU A 101 6.14 -5.12 -10.00
N MET A 102 6.41 -3.90 -10.50
CA MET A 102 6.52 -3.64 -11.94
C MET A 102 7.69 -4.41 -12.57
N LEU A 103 8.84 -4.44 -11.91
CA LEU A 103 9.99 -5.23 -12.37
C LEU A 103 9.68 -6.73 -12.41
N ILE A 104 8.97 -7.25 -11.40
CA ILE A 104 8.52 -8.66 -11.39
C ILE A 104 7.55 -8.94 -12.53
N PHE A 105 6.61 -8.04 -12.81
CA PHE A 105 5.67 -8.22 -13.92
C PHE A 105 6.39 -8.24 -15.28
N MET A 106 7.46 -7.45 -15.41
CA MET A 106 8.29 -7.40 -16.61
C MET A 106 9.18 -8.65 -16.81
N THR A 107 9.26 -9.57 -15.85
CA THR A 107 9.95 -10.85 -16.08
C THR A 107 9.13 -11.81 -16.95
N TYR A 108 7.86 -11.49 -17.27
CA TYR A 108 6.97 -12.32 -18.10
C TYR A 108 6.77 -13.75 -17.57
N ASN A 109 6.98 -13.97 -16.27
CA ASN A 109 6.69 -15.24 -15.62
C ASN A 109 5.20 -15.35 -15.28
N ALA A 110 4.51 -16.35 -15.83
CA ALA A 110 3.07 -16.51 -15.58
C ALA A 110 2.73 -16.74 -14.10
N TYR A 111 3.55 -17.51 -13.37
CA TYR A 111 3.30 -17.83 -11.96
C TYR A 111 3.46 -16.60 -11.06
N LEU A 112 4.55 -15.83 -11.24
CA LEU A 112 4.78 -14.62 -10.46
C LEU A 112 3.76 -13.54 -10.79
N ALA A 113 3.43 -13.36 -12.08
CA ALA A 113 2.39 -12.42 -12.50
C ALA A 113 1.04 -12.76 -11.84
N LEU A 114 0.68 -14.04 -11.80
CA LEU A 114 -0.52 -14.52 -11.13
C LEU A 114 -0.47 -14.26 -9.61
N CYS A 115 0.68 -14.49 -8.95
CA CYS A 115 0.87 -14.14 -7.55
C CYS A 115 0.70 -12.63 -7.27
N VAL A 116 1.21 -11.75 -8.14
CA VAL A 116 1.01 -10.30 -8.03
C VAL A 116 -0.48 -9.94 -8.13
N VAL A 117 -1.18 -10.47 -9.15
CA VAL A 117 -2.60 -10.18 -9.37
C VAL A 117 -3.46 -10.69 -8.22
N LEU A 118 -3.25 -11.93 -7.79
CA LEU A 118 -3.98 -12.50 -6.65
C LEU A 118 -3.67 -11.77 -5.34
N GLY A 119 -2.42 -11.41 -5.10
CA GLY A 119 -2.02 -10.67 -3.91
C GLY A 119 -2.64 -9.28 -3.86
N ALA A 120 -2.67 -8.56 -4.99
CA ALA A 120 -3.34 -7.28 -5.10
C ALA A 120 -4.87 -7.40 -4.87
N ALA A 121 -5.51 -8.40 -5.48
CA ALA A 121 -6.94 -8.66 -5.31
C ALA A 121 -7.28 -8.98 -3.84
N PHE A 122 -6.48 -9.82 -3.20
CA PHE A 122 -6.65 -10.18 -1.79
C PHE A 122 -6.40 -8.99 -0.86
N GLY A 123 -5.35 -8.19 -1.13
CA GLY A 123 -5.08 -6.96 -0.38
C GLY A 123 -6.24 -5.98 -0.43
N TYR A 124 -6.85 -5.80 -1.61
CA TYR A 124 -8.03 -4.96 -1.78
C TYR A 124 -9.24 -5.50 -1.02
N PHE A 125 -9.45 -6.83 -1.03
CA PHE A 125 -10.52 -7.48 -0.29
C PHE A 125 -10.38 -7.27 1.23
N LEU A 126 -9.18 -7.44 1.80
CA LEU A 126 -8.92 -7.21 3.23
C LEU A 126 -9.22 -5.77 3.65
N VAL A 127 -8.88 -4.80 2.80
CA VAL A 127 -9.19 -3.39 3.02
C VAL A 127 -10.70 -3.15 3.02
N GLY A 128 -11.44 -3.80 2.12
CA GLY A 128 -12.91 -3.77 2.10
C GLY A 128 -13.50 -4.30 3.40
N TRP A 129 -13.06 -5.46 3.86
CA TRP A 129 -13.52 -6.06 5.11
C TRP A 129 -13.31 -5.16 6.33
N LYS A 130 -12.12 -4.53 6.44
CA LYS A 130 -11.83 -3.57 7.52
C LYS A 130 -12.76 -2.36 7.51
N ARG A 131 -13.22 -1.90 6.34
CA ARG A 131 -14.18 -0.79 6.25
C ARG A 131 -15.57 -1.19 6.74
N THR A 132 -16.04 -2.39 6.43
CA THR A 132 -17.35 -2.88 6.87
C THR A 132 -17.44 -3.04 8.38
N GLN A 133 -16.37 -3.52 9.03
CA GLN A 133 -16.33 -3.70 10.49
C GLN A 133 -16.43 -2.37 11.27
N ILE A 134 -15.90 -1.27 10.72
CA ILE A 134 -15.95 0.06 11.36
C ILE A 134 -17.39 0.59 11.38
N THR A 135 -18.19 0.28 10.35
CA THR A 135 -19.60 0.71 10.27
C THR A 135 -20.48 0.00 11.30
N ASP A 136 -20.33 -1.32 11.46
CA ASP A 136 -21.17 -2.14 12.34
C ASP A 136 -21.03 -1.76 13.84
N SER A 137 -19.83 -1.34 14.26
CA SER A 137 -19.60 -0.81 15.61
C SER A 137 -20.29 0.53 15.87
N ASN A 138 -20.52 1.34 14.84
CA ASN A 138 -21.11 2.67 14.98
C ASN A 138 -22.64 2.63 15.00
N GLU A 139 -23.25 1.52 14.56
CA GLU A 139 -24.71 1.33 14.51
C GLU A 139 -25.30 0.82 15.85
N HIS A 140 -24.48 0.27 16.75
CA HIS A 140 -24.92 -0.19 18.07
C HIS A 140 -25.00 0.93 19.14
N CYS A 141 -24.73 2.19 18.78
CA CYS A 141 -24.86 3.37 19.65
C CYS A 141 -26.07 4.25 19.33
N HIS A 142 -27.17 3.68 18.84
CA HIS A 142 -28.43 4.39 18.61
C HIS A 142 -29.64 3.66 19.19
#